data_AF-A0A173Y1G6-F1
#
_entry.id   AF-A0A173Y1G6-F1
#
_cell.length_a   1.000
_cell.length_b   1.000
_cell.length_c   1.000
_cell.angle_alpha   90.00
_cell.angle_beta   90.00
_cell.angle_gamma   90.00
#
_symmetry.space_group_name_H-M   'P 1'
#
loop_
_entity.id
_entity.type
_entity.pdbx_description
1 polymer ?
#
loop_
_entity_poly.entity_id
_entity_poly.type
_entity_poly.pdbx_seq_one_letter_code
_entity_poly.pdbx_strand_id
1 'polypeptide(L)'
;MVGQEQKVASAINKLKSIYNISIGVTDLSQTLTIDEVTDIFIRINSQGVVLSQADFAMSKISADDFYGGNDTRKMIDYFYHFMRSPVDYDAIAANDTEFVESGGMQKIKWVVNETEDIYVPDYTDVLRVSFTHKFMRGKIADLVSLLSGRDFETRENLESIAEDSFHKLRQGVENFVNETNFKRYIMIVKSTGIIDTSLVRSQNVLNFGYILYLTLRDRGMNAALIEKLVRKWIVLSMLTGRYSSSPESAMDYDIKRFTEMNPEKFVATTEEGEMSDAFWNTVLVQRLDTSVSSSPYFLLFLMAQVKAGSRGFLSEQIDVSSLIQQCGDIHHIFPKRYLQKNGINNRRDYNQIANYVYTQSEINIKIKNDAPCVYMAKMKEQIANGELQYGGITDADDLKKNLAENCVPEEFMNMDSNDYKAFLEKRRILMAGFIRRFYESLG
;
A
#
# COMPACT_ATOMS: atom_id res chain seq x y z
N MET A 1 5.39 45.55 18.24
CA MET A 1 4.39 45.97 17.22
C MET A 1 5.00 46.29 15.86
N VAL A 2 6.25 46.76 15.75
CA VAL A 2 6.86 47.29 14.49
C VAL A 2 7.13 46.24 13.37
N GLY A 3 7.00 44.93 13.62
CA GLY A 3 7.17 43.89 12.58
C GLY A 3 5.87 43.33 11.99
N GLN A 4 4.71 43.62 12.62
CA GLN A 4 3.43 43.07 12.16
C GLN A 4 2.83 43.89 11.01
N GLU A 5 2.96 45.22 11.04
CA GLU A 5 2.48 46.09 9.96
C GLU A 5 3.16 45.79 8.61
N GLN A 6 4.47 45.50 8.60
CA GLN A 6 5.18 45.10 7.38
C GLN A 6 4.70 43.75 6.84
N LYS A 7 4.43 42.77 7.72
CA LYS A 7 3.89 41.47 7.30
C LYS A 7 2.48 41.62 6.73
N VAL A 8 1.63 42.43 7.37
CA VAL A 8 0.27 42.73 6.90
C VAL A 8 0.31 43.49 5.57
N ALA A 9 1.15 44.52 5.44
CA ALA A 9 1.32 45.26 4.19
C ALA A 9 1.85 44.36 3.05
N SER A 10 2.78 43.46 3.34
CA SER A 10 3.27 42.47 2.37
C SER A 10 2.19 41.48 1.95
N ALA A 11 1.35 41.02 2.88
CA ALA A 11 0.23 40.13 2.58
C ALA A 11 -0.84 40.83 1.73
N ILE A 12 -1.18 42.09 2.06
CA ILE A 12 -2.12 42.91 1.27
C ILE A 12 -1.57 43.19 -0.12
N ASN A 13 -0.28 43.46 -0.27
CA ASN A 13 0.34 43.68 -1.58
C ASN A 13 0.35 42.39 -2.42
N LYS A 14 0.59 41.23 -1.82
CA LYS A 14 0.40 39.94 -2.48
C LYS A 14 -1.05 39.74 -2.92
N LEU A 15 -2.03 40.05 -2.07
CA LEU A 15 -3.45 39.96 -2.43
C LEU A 15 -3.81 40.90 -3.59
N LYS A 16 -3.33 42.16 -3.56
CA LYS A 16 -3.53 43.13 -4.65
C LYS A 16 -2.90 42.69 -5.97
N SER A 17 -1.80 41.93 -5.91
CA SER A 17 -1.16 41.40 -7.13
C SER A 17 -2.04 40.44 -7.92
N ILE A 18 -3.07 39.85 -7.29
CA ILE A 18 -4.06 38.99 -7.97
C ILE A 18 -4.81 39.75 -9.07
N TYR A 19 -5.11 41.05 -8.87
CA TYR A 19 -5.77 41.88 -9.90
C TYR A 19 -4.92 42.06 -11.17
N ASN A 20 -3.60 41.86 -11.08
CA ASN A 20 -2.68 42.00 -12.18
C ASN A 20 -2.32 40.66 -12.84
N ILE A 21 -2.94 39.56 -12.41
CA ILE A 21 -2.75 38.25 -13.05
C ILE A 21 -3.51 38.27 -14.37
N SER A 22 -2.77 38.30 -15.47
CA SER A 22 -3.34 38.10 -16.81
C SER A 22 -3.65 36.62 -17.00
N ILE A 23 -4.93 36.27 -17.13
CA ILE A 23 -5.35 34.90 -17.47
C ILE A 23 -5.25 34.75 -18.99
N GLY A 24 -4.27 33.97 -19.45
CA GLY A 24 -4.17 33.61 -20.85
C GLY A 24 -5.22 32.53 -21.18
N VAL A 25 -6.13 32.84 -22.11
CA VAL A 25 -7.05 31.84 -22.68
C VAL A 25 -6.44 31.35 -23.99
N THR A 26 -6.25 30.03 -24.10
CA THR A 26 -5.81 29.39 -25.35
C THR A 26 -6.95 28.53 -25.87
N ASP A 27 -7.55 28.93 -26.98
CA ASP A 27 -8.57 28.13 -27.65
C ASP A 27 -7.93 26.96 -28.38
N LEU A 28 -8.36 25.75 -28.03
CA LEU A 28 -7.91 24.52 -28.67
C LEU A 28 -8.85 24.14 -29.81
N SER A 29 -8.28 23.62 -30.89
CA SER A 29 -9.08 23.12 -32.01
C SER A 29 -10.00 21.98 -31.56
N GLN A 30 -11.26 22.02 -32.00
CA GLN A 30 -12.24 20.95 -31.77
C GLN A 30 -11.85 19.61 -32.44
N THR A 31 -10.85 19.64 -33.34
CA THR A 31 -10.33 18.43 -33.99
C THR A 31 -9.35 17.64 -33.11
N LEU A 32 -8.88 18.21 -32.01
CA LEU A 32 -7.94 17.54 -31.11
C LEU A 32 -8.64 16.41 -30.37
N THR A 33 -7.94 15.29 -30.24
CA THR A 33 -8.34 14.20 -29.39
C THR A 33 -8.23 14.60 -27.91
N ILE A 34 -8.98 13.92 -27.06
CA ILE A 34 -8.92 14.16 -25.62
C ILE A 34 -7.53 13.87 -25.05
N ASP A 35 -6.80 12.89 -25.60
CA ASP A 35 -5.42 12.59 -25.24
C ASP A 35 -4.50 13.77 -25.57
N GLU A 36 -4.68 14.40 -26.73
CA GLU A 36 -3.94 15.61 -27.11
C GLU A 36 -4.32 16.81 -26.23
N VAL A 37 -5.60 17.02 -25.93
CA VAL A 37 -6.05 18.08 -25.00
C VAL A 37 -5.44 17.89 -23.62
N THR A 38 -5.41 16.64 -23.17
CA THR A 38 -4.84 16.24 -21.90
C THR A 38 -3.33 16.47 -21.86
N ASP A 39 -2.61 16.07 -22.91
CA ASP A 39 -1.17 16.33 -23.04
C ASP A 39 -0.88 17.83 -23.08
N ILE A 40 -1.73 18.61 -23.75
CA ILE A 40 -1.63 20.08 -23.76
C ILE A 40 -1.88 20.65 -22.36
N PHE A 41 -2.90 20.19 -21.64
CA PHE A 41 -3.17 20.60 -20.27
C PHE A 41 -1.97 20.35 -19.36
N ILE A 42 -1.39 19.15 -19.42
CA ILE A 42 -0.21 18.78 -18.64
C ILE A 42 1.00 19.64 -19.03
N ARG A 43 1.23 19.85 -20.35
CA ARG A 43 2.35 20.65 -20.85
C ARG A 43 2.23 22.14 -20.50
N ILE A 44 1.05 22.74 -20.62
CA ILE A 44 0.82 24.15 -20.25
C ILE A 44 1.10 24.35 -18.76
N ASN A 45 0.67 23.40 -17.92
CA ASN A 45 0.89 23.43 -16.48
C ASN A 45 2.28 22.91 -16.05
N SER A 46 3.14 22.51 -16.99
CA SER A 46 4.48 21.99 -16.68
C SER A 46 5.50 23.07 -16.31
N GLN A 47 5.20 24.34 -16.58
CA GLN A 47 5.96 25.50 -16.10
C GLN A 47 5.53 25.83 -14.66
N GLY A 48 5.79 24.92 -13.72
CA GLY A 48 5.34 25.01 -12.32
C GLY A 48 5.16 23.66 -11.66
N VAL A 49 4.07 23.48 -10.89
CA VAL A 49 3.66 22.17 -10.38
C VAL A 49 3.01 21.38 -11.51
N VAL A 50 3.63 20.27 -11.91
CA VAL A 50 3.11 19.40 -12.97
C VAL A 50 1.77 18.83 -12.53
N LEU A 51 0.68 19.27 -13.18
CA LEU A 51 -0.65 18.71 -12.97
C LEU A 51 -0.74 17.31 -13.60
N SER A 52 -1.37 16.40 -12.88
CA SER A 52 -1.59 15.02 -13.26
C SER A 52 -2.90 14.83 -14.05
N GLN A 53 -3.07 13.64 -14.62
CA GLN A 53 -4.34 13.20 -15.20
C GLN A 53 -5.51 13.29 -14.20
N ALA A 54 -5.24 12.98 -12.94
CA ALA A 54 -6.23 13.08 -11.87
C ALA A 54 -6.64 14.54 -11.62
N ASP A 55 -5.70 15.49 -11.71
CA ASP A 55 -6.00 16.91 -11.58
C ASP A 55 -6.88 17.42 -12.73
N PHE A 56 -6.65 16.93 -13.95
CA PHE A 56 -7.50 17.28 -15.08
C PHE A 56 -8.91 16.71 -14.93
N ALA A 57 -9.03 15.43 -14.55
CA ALA A 57 -10.32 14.80 -14.25
C ALA A 57 -11.06 15.57 -13.15
N MET A 58 -10.36 15.97 -12.10
CA MET A 58 -10.93 16.76 -11.02
C MET A 58 -11.39 18.16 -11.44
N SER A 59 -10.64 18.82 -12.32
CA SER A 59 -11.05 20.09 -12.91
C SER A 59 -12.32 19.92 -13.75
N LYS A 60 -12.42 18.82 -14.51
CA LYS A 60 -13.61 18.48 -15.29
C LYS A 60 -14.82 18.18 -14.41
N ILE A 61 -14.61 17.48 -13.28
CA ILE A 61 -15.67 17.23 -12.29
C ILE A 61 -16.16 18.52 -11.67
N SER A 62 -15.25 19.44 -11.32
CA SER A 62 -15.60 20.72 -10.70
C SER A 62 -16.27 21.71 -11.66
N ALA A 63 -16.08 21.55 -12.97
CA ALA A 63 -16.66 22.42 -14.00
C ALA A 63 -18.10 22.03 -14.38
N ASP A 64 -18.66 21.00 -13.77
CA ASP A 64 -20.04 20.59 -13.98
C ASP A 64 -21.01 21.30 -13.04
N ASP A 65 -21.99 21.98 -13.65
CA ASP A 65 -23.07 22.70 -12.98
C ASP A 65 -24.41 21.94 -13.03
N PHE A 66 -24.48 20.80 -13.73
CA PHE A 66 -25.75 20.13 -14.06
C PHE A 66 -25.94 18.78 -13.38
N TYR A 67 -24.86 18.01 -13.18
CA TYR A 67 -24.92 16.61 -12.76
C TYR A 67 -24.33 16.33 -11.37
N GLY A 68 -24.16 17.36 -10.56
CA GLY A 68 -23.65 17.24 -9.20
C GLY A 68 -22.14 16.96 -9.13
N GLY A 69 -21.39 17.39 -10.15
CA GLY A 69 -19.93 17.28 -10.17
C GLY A 69 -19.26 18.01 -9.01
N ASN A 70 -19.69 19.24 -8.69
CA ASN A 70 -19.15 20.00 -7.55
C ASN A 70 -19.29 19.23 -6.22
N ASP A 71 -20.47 18.69 -5.93
CA ASP A 71 -20.73 17.84 -4.78
C ASP A 71 -19.86 16.57 -4.76
N THR A 72 -19.60 15.98 -5.93
CA THR A 72 -18.73 14.82 -6.06
C THR A 72 -17.28 15.18 -5.75
N ARG A 73 -16.79 16.30 -6.28
CA ARG A 73 -15.45 16.84 -6.00
C ARG A 73 -15.29 17.14 -4.50
N LYS A 74 -16.24 17.86 -3.89
CA LYS A 74 -16.25 18.16 -2.45
C LYS A 74 -16.21 16.90 -1.60
N MET A 75 -17.00 15.87 -1.95
CA MET A 75 -16.99 14.59 -1.23
C MET A 75 -15.62 13.93 -1.26
N ILE A 76 -14.95 13.89 -2.41
CA ILE A 76 -13.59 13.34 -2.52
C ILE A 76 -12.62 14.18 -1.67
N ASP A 77 -12.64 15.50 -1.85
CA ASP A 77 -11.71 16.42 -1.19
C ASP A 77 -11.83 16.37 0.33
N TYR A 78 -13.04 16.49 0.84
CA TYR A 78 -13.31 16.47 2.27
C TYR A 78 -13.06 15.10 2.88
N PHE A 79 -13.34 13.99 2.17
CA PHE A 79 -13.05 12.66 2.69
C PHE A 79 -11.55 12.48 2.98
N TYR A 80 -10.68 12.69 1.99
CA TYR A 80 -9.24 12.47 2.21
C TYR A 80 -8.64 13.54 3.15
N HIS A 81 -9.19 14.77 3.14
CA HIS A 81 -8.77 15.83 4.05
C HIS A 81 -9.08 15.47 5.50
N PHE A 82 -10.31 15.05 5.81
CA PHE A 82 -10.71 14.69 7.18
C PHE A 82 -10.01 13.44 7.71
N MET A 83 -9.58 12.52 6.85
CA MET A 83 -8.70 11.40 7.26
C MET A 83 -7.35 11.87 7.82
N ARG A 84 -6.87 13.04 7.38
CA ARG A 84 -5.56 13.59 7.79
C ARG A 84 -5.69 14.68 8.85
N SER A 85 -6.73 15.49 8.74
CA SER A 85 -7.00 16.65 9.57
C SER A 85 -8.46 16.63 10.05
N PRO A 86 -8.84 15.69 10.94
CA PRO A 86 -10.20 15.58 11.45
C PRO A 86 -10.66 16.85 12.20
N VAL A 87 -9.71 17.62 12.74
CA VAL A 87 -9.94 18.89 13.45
C VAL A 87 -10.59 19.98 12.59
N ASP A 88 -10.49 19.90 11.26
CA ASP A 88 -11.03 20.90 10.34
C ASP A 88 -12.51 20.68 10.03
N TYR A 89 -13.10 19.56 10.47
CA TYR A 89 -14.48 19.18 10.16
C TYR A 89 -15.50 20.25 10.52
N ASP A 90 -15.50 20.72 11.78
CA ASP A 90 -16.51 21.68 12.25
C ASP A 90 -16.40 23.02 11.51
N ALA A 91 -15.16 23.47 11.24
CA ALA A 91 -14.92 24.71 10.51
C ALA A 91 -15.37 24.61 9.04
N ILE A 92 -15.11 23.49 8.37
CA ILE A 92 -15.54 23.28 6.97
C ILE A 92 -17.06 23.12 6.91
N ALA A 93 -17.66 22.33 7.80
CA ALA A 93 -19.11 22.13 7.86
C ALA A 93 -19.89 23.42 8.15
N ALA A 94 -19.33 24.33 8.95
CA ALA A 94 -19.94 25.64 9.21
C ALA A 94 -19.88 26.60 7.99
N ASN A 95 -18.90 26.42 7.10
CA ASN A 95 -18.69 27.31 5.95
C ASN A 95 -19.33 26.80 4.66
N ASP A 96 -19.37 25.47 4.43
CA ASP A 96 -19.97 24.85 3.24
C ASP A 96 -21.35 24.29 3.56
N THR A 97 -22.30 25.20 3.83
CA THR A 97 -23.68 24.82 4.19
C THR A 97 -24.40 24.09 3.06
N GLU A 98 -24.08 24.43 1.80
CA GLU A 98 -24.65 23.78 0.62
C GLU A 98 -24.33 22.27 0.57
N PHE A 99 -23.07 21.90 0.81
CA PHE A 99 -22.68 20.48 0.83
C PHE A 99 -23.20 19.72 2.05
N VAL A 100 -23.42 20.42 3.17
CA VAL A 100 -24.10 19.85 4.34
C VAL A 100 -25.56 19.56 4.00
N GLU A 101 -26.26 20.52 3.39
CA GLU A 101 -27.67 20.41 3.00
C GLU A 101 -27.89 19.33 1.93
N SER A 102 -26.93 19.10 1.03
CA SER A 102 -27.00 18.01 0.03
C SER A 102 -26.88 16.61 0.64
N GLY A 103 -26.55 16.51 1.93
CA GLY A 103 -26.33 15.26 2.66
C GLY A 103 -24.97 14.62 2.38
N GLY A 104 -24.14 15.22 1.51
CA GLY A 104 -22.79 14.73 1.20
C GLY A 104 -21.89 14.70 2.43
N MET A 105 -21.92 15.75 3.26
CA MET A 105 -21.12 15.83 4.50
C MET A 105 -21.42 14.67 5.46
N GLN A 106 -22.68 14.25 5.56
CA GLN A 106 -23.08 13.18 6.48
C GLN A 106 -22.58 11.81 6.04
N LYS A 107 -22.40 11.58 4.72
CA LYS A 107 -21.85 10.32 4.19
C LYS A 107 -20.38 10.10 4.57
N ILE A 108 -19.63 11.17 4.82
CA ILE A 108 -18.20 11.12 5.13
C ILE A 108 -17.86 11.43 6.59
N LYS A 109 -18.82 11.92 7.40
CA LYS A 109 -18.62 12.33 8.80
C LYS A 109 -17.91 11.27 9.66
N TRP A 110 -18.21 9.99 9.44
CA TRP A 110 -17.63 8.89 10.22
C TRP A 110 -16.10 8.88 10.20
N VAL A 111 -15.50 9.39 9.13
CA VAL A 111 -14.05 9.36 8.90
C VAL A 111 -13.27 10.23 9.91
N VAL A 112 -13.94 11.22 10.52
CA VAL A 112 -13.35 12.08 11.56
C VAL A 112 -12.98 11.27 12.82
N ASN A 113 -13.64 10.13 13.03
CA ASN A 113 -13.36 9.22 14.14
C ASN A 113 -12.55 7.99 13.69
N GLU A 114 -12.11 7.93 12.44
CA GLU A 114 -11.28 6.83 11.95
C GLU A 114 -9.84 7.02 12.45
N THR A 115 -9.28 5.97 13.04
CA THR A 115 -7.93 6.00 13.63
C THR A 115 -6.96 5.06 12.92
N GLU A 116 -7.46 4.22 12.02
CA GLU A 116 -6.63 3.30 11.25
C GLU A 116 -5.87 4.03 10.14
N ASP A 117 -4.57 3.78 10.04
CA ASP A 117 -3.67 4.46 9.12
C ASP A 117 -3.18 3.58 7.95
N ILE A 118 -3.48 2.26 7.97
CA ILE A 118 -3.01 1.29 6.97
C ILE A 118 -3.33 1.72 5.52
N TYR A 119 -4.48 2.37 5.31
CA TYR A 119 -4.90 2.87 4.01
C TYR A 119 -5.45 4.29 4.17
N VAL A 120 -4.58 5.28 3.98
CA VAL A 120 -4.95 6.69 3.97
C VAL A 120 -4.90 7.19 2.52
N PRO A 121 -5.99 7.06 1.74
CA PRO A 121 -6.03 7.47 0.35
C PRO A 121 -5.84 8.98 0.18
N ASP A 122 -5.29 9.40 -0.96
CA ASP A 122 -5.45 10.77 -1.45
C ASP A 122 -6.61 10.88 -2.47
N TYR A 123 -6.83 12.07 -3.02
CA TYR A 123 -7.88 12.28 -4.03
C TYR A 123 -7.68 11.44 -5.31
N THR A 124 -6.43 11.14 -5.68
CA THR A 124 -6.12 10.31 -6.84
C THR A 124 -6.49 8.85 -6.56
N ASP A 125 -6.26 8.36 -5.34
CA ASP A 125 -6.67 7.02 -4.92
C ASP A 125 -8.20 6.88 -4.91
N VAL A 126 -8.91 7.84 -4.30
CA VAL A 126 -10.38 7.84 -4.28
C VAL A 126 -10.93 7.85 -5.71
N LEU A 127 -10.39 8.71 -6.58
CA LEU A 127 -10.80 8.80 -7.97
C LEU A 127 -10.53 7.49 -8.72
N ARG A 128 -9.32 6.94 -8.59
CA ARG A 128 -8.88 5.71 -9.26
C ARG A 128 -9.75 4.52 -8.87
N VAL A 129 -10.01 4.34 -7.58
CA VAL A 129 -10.84 3.23 -7.11
C VAL A 129 -12.28 3.38 -7.58
N SER A 130 -12.85 4.57 -7.39
CA SER A 130 -14.24 4.87 -7.78
C SER A 130 -14.47 4.68 -9.28
N PHE A 131 -13.55 5.21 -10.09
CA PHE A 131 -13.59 5.10 -11.54
C PHE A 131 -13.41 3.65 -12.01
N THR A 132 -12.34 2.97 -11.57
CA THR A 132 -12.04 1.63 -12.08
C THR A 132 -13.14 0.64 -11.71
N HIS A 133 -13.68 0.75 -10.50
CA HIS A 133 -14.79 -0.09 -10.02
C HIS A 133 -16.09 0.12 -10.83
N LYS A 134 -16.44 1.36 -11.21
CA LYS A 134 -17.73 1.62 -11.88
C LYS A 134 -17.67 1.53 -13.40
N PHE A 135 -16.51 1.81 -13.99
CA PHE A 135 -16.33 1.91 -15.43
C PHE A 135 -15.55 0.75 -16.03
N MET A 136 -14.96 -0.12 -15.19
CA MET A 136 -14.09 -1.24 -15.61
C MET A 136 -12.93 -0.76 -16.49
N ARG A 137 -12.37 0.40 -16.14
CA ARG A 137 -11.28 1.08 -16.86
C ARG A 137 -10.23 1.58 -15.90
N GLY A 138 -8.96 1.38 -16.22
CA GLY A 138 -7.84 1.75 -15.34
C GLY A 138 -7.16 3.09 -15.65
N LYS A 139 -7.39 3.65 -16.84
CA LYS A 139 -6.74 4.88 -17.32
C LYS A 139 -7.57 6.11 -16.99
N ILE A 140 -7.04 7.03 -16.18
CA ILE A 140 -7.80 8.22 -15.75
C ILE A 140 -8.16 9.14 -16.93
N ALA A 141 -7.37 9.16 -18.02
CA ALA A 141 -7.72 9.89 -19.24
C ALA A 141 -9.07 9.45 -19.85
N ASP A 142 -9.43 8.17 -19.72
CA ASP A 142 -10.74 7.66 -20.17
C ASP A 142 -11.88 8.29 -19.36
N LEU A 143 -11.67 8.58 -18.06
CA LEU A 143 -12.67 9.25 -17.22
C LEU A 143 -12.95 10.67 -17.75
N VAL A 144 -11.91 11.43 -18.08
CA VAL A 144 -12.08 12.78 -18.65
C VAL A 144 -12.91 12.74 -19.93
N SER A 145 -12.63 11.74 -20.78
CA SER A 145 -13.35 11.52 -22.04
C SER A 145 -14.84 11.28 -21.78
N LEU A 146 -15.13 10.37 -20.85
CA LEU A 146 -16.48 9.99 -20.45
C LEU A 146 -17.26 11.16 -19.84
N LEU A 147 -16.66 11.91 -18.92
CA LEU A 147 -17.24 13.13 -18.34
C LEU A 147 -17.43 14.26 -19.37
N SER A 148 -16.78 14.17 -20.52
CA SER A 148 -16.99 15.08 -21.66
C SER A 148 -18.04 14.57 -22.65
N GLY A 149 -18.72 13.46 -22.34
CA GLY A 149 -19.75 12.84 -23.17
C GLY A 149 -19.22 12.01 -24.32
N ARG A 150 -17.92 11.69 -24.37
CA ARG A 150 -17.30 11.03 -25.51
C ARG A 150 -17.78 9.57 -25.64
N ASP A 151 -18.40 9.28 -26.77
CA ASP A 151 -18.60 7.91 -27.23
C ASP A 151 -17.28 7.37 -27.84
N PHE A 152 -16.81 6.22 -27.38
CA PHE A 152 -15.54 5.65 -27.84
C PHE A 152 -15.65 4.97 -29.22
N GLU A 153 -16.84 4.54 -29.63
CA GLU A 153 -17.09 3.89 -30.92
C GLU A 153 -17.34 4.93 -32.01
N THR A 154 -18.30 5.84 -31.79
CA THR A 154 -18.69 6.85 -32.78
C THR A 154 -17.79 8.07 -32.77
N ARG A 155 -17.05 8.31 -31.67
CA ARG A 155 -16.24 9.50 -31.44
C ARG A 155 -17.05 10.80 -31.37
N GLU A 156 -18.35 10.71 -31.12
CA GLU A 156 -19.21 11.87 -30.90
C GLU A 156 -19.30 12.22 -29.41
N ASN A 157 -19.64 13.47 -29.09
CA ASN A 157 -19.91 13.88 -27.72
C ASN A 157 -21.44 13.90 -27.51
N LEU A 158 -21.93 13.07 -26.60
CA LEU A 158 -23.33 12.89 -26.27
C LEU A 158 -23.59 13.29 -24.83
N GLU A 159 -24.56 14.17 -24.62
CA GLU A 159 -24.94 14.67 -23.30
C GLU A 159 -25.38 13.53 -22.36
N SER A 160 -26.08 12.53 -22.91
CA SER A 160 -26.50 11.34 -22.17
C SER A 160 -25.33 10.51 -21.62
N ILE A 161 -24.19 10.48 -22.31
CA ILE A 161 -22.96 9.82 -21.82
C ILE A 161 -22.35 10.62 -20.68
N ALA A 162 -22.35 11.95 -20.78
CA ALA A 162 -21.84 12.81 -19.71
C ALA A 162 -22.67 12.63 -18.44
N GLU A 163 -24.00 12.73 -18.53
CA GLU A 163 -24.93 12.53 -17.42
C GLU A 163 -24.73 11.16 -16.73
N ASP A 164 -24.75 10.07 -17.51
CA ASP A 164 -24.52 8.72 -16.98
C ASP A 164 -23.13 8.59 -16.33
N SER A 165 -22.11 9.22 -16.90
CA SER A 165 -20.75 9.20 -16.35
C SER A 165 -20.66 9.93 -15.01
N PHE A 166 -21.27 11.10 -14.87
CA PHE A 166 -21.32 11.82 -13.59
C PHE A 166 -22.08 11.01 -12.53
N HIS A 167 -23.23 10.44 -12.87
CA HIS A 167 -24.00 9.58 -11.96
C HIS A 167 -23.20 8.34 -11.53
N LYS A 168 -22.55 7.63 -12.47
CA LYS A 168 -21.71 6.46 -12.16
C LYS A 168 -20.53 6.84 -11.29
N LEU A 169 -19.86 7.96 -11.58
CA LEU A 169 -18.74 8.42 -10.78
C LEU A 169 -19.19 8.76 -9.35
N ARG A 170 -20.29 9.49 -9.19
CA ARG A 170 -20.87 9.80 -7.87
C ARG A 170 -21.16 8.52 -7.09
N GLN A 171 -21.79 7.52 -7.70
CA GLN A 171 -22.02 6.22 -7.05
C GLN A 171 -20.70 5.53 -6.68
N GLY A 172 -19.67 5.62 -7.52
CA GLY A 172 -18.34 5.08 -7.22
C GLY A 172 -17.72 5.73 -5.98
N VAL A 173 -17.76 7.06 -5.89
CA VAL A 173 -17.26 7.82 -4.74
C VAL A 173 -18.07 7.47 -3.49
N GLU A 174 -19.39 7.42 -3.57
CA GLU A 174 -20.24 7.03 -2.45
C GLU A 174 -19.96 5.60 -1.98
N ASN A 175 -19.72 4.66 -2.91
CA ASN A 175 -19.30 3.30 -2.59
C ASN A 175 -17.95 3.27 -1.88
N PHE A 176 -17.00 4.11 -2.29
CA PHE A 176 -15.67 4.23 -1.70
C PHE A 176 -15.74 4.77 -0.27
N VAL A 177 -16.43 5.89 -0.06
CA VAL A 177 -16.46 6.59 1.24
C VAL A 177 -17.45 5.97 2.23
N ASN A 178 -18.22 4.96 1.82
CA ASN A 178 -19.14 4.27 2.70
C ASN A 178 -18.38 3.55 3.83
N GLU A 179 -18.74 3.87 5.07
CA GLU A 179 -18.09 3.35 6.28
C GLU A 179 -18.00 1.82 6.31
N THR A 180 -19.09 1.14 5.98
CA THR A 180 -19.15 -0.32 6.04
C THR A 180 -18.23 -0.94 5.00
N ASN A 181 -18.19 -0.39 3.79
CA ASN A 181 -17.34 -0.87 2.71
C ASN A 181 -15.87 -0.67 3.05
N PHE A 182 -15.51 0.52 3.49
CA PHE A 182 -14.14 0.88 3.84
C PHE A 182 -13.65 0.01 5.00
N LYS A 183 -14.38 -0.03 6.12
CA LYS A 183 -13.97 -0.81 7.30
C LYS A 183 -13.88 -2.31 7.02
N ARG A 184 -14.81 -2.88 6.26
CA ARG A 184 -14.74 -4.30 5.85
C ARG A 184 -13.53 -4.56 4.96
N TYR A 185 -13.23 -3.67 4.03
CA TYR A 185 -12.04 -3.79 3.20
C TYR A 185 -10.75 -3.74 4.06
N ILE A 186 -10.64 -2.81 5.02
CA ILE A 186 -9.50 -2.75 5.94
C ILE A 186 -9.38 -4.02 6.78
N MET A 187 -10.49 -4.60 7.25
CA MET A 187 -10.46 -5.89 7.95
C MET A 187 -9.87 -7.00 7.08
N ILE A 188 -10.21 -7.04 5.78
CA ILE A 188 -9.64 -7.98 4.82
C ILE A 188 -8.13 -7.76 4.68
N VAL A 189 -7.70 -6.51 4.49
CA VAL A 189 -6.27 -6.13 4.38
C VAL A 189 -5.52 -6.59 5.63
N LYS A 190 -6.01 -6.27 6.84
CA LYS A 190 -5.43 -6.69 8.12
C LYS A 190 -5.31 -8.20 8.25
N SER A 191 -6.31 -8.94 7.77
CA SER A 191 -6.32 -10.40 7.85
C SER A 191 -5.22 -11.08 7.01
N THR A 192 -4.56 -10.34 6.10
CA THR A 192 -3.36 -10.78 5.36
C THR A 192 -2.04 -10.58 6.13
N GLY A 193 -2.08 -9.98 7.32
CA GLY A 193 -0.88 -9.67 8.11
C GLY A 193 -0.34 -8.25 7.91
N ILE A 194 -1.00 -7.41 7.11
CA ILE A 194 -0.72 -5.96 7.03
C ILE A 194 -1.35 -5.30 8.27
N ILE A 195 -0.56 -5.13 9.32
CA ILE A 195 -1.01 -4.57 10.60
C ILE A 195 -0.51 -3.14 10.87
N ASP A 196 0.33 -2.63 9.98
CA ASP A 196 1.03 -1.35 10.11
C ASP A 196 1.34 -0.80 8.70
N THR A 197 1.37 0.53 8.56
CA THR A 197 1.64 1.22 7.29
C THR A 197 3.01 0.88 6.70
N SER A 198 4.01 0.57 7.54
CA SER A 198 5.35 0.17 7.07
C SER A 198 5.36 -1.14 6.28
N LEU A 199 4.32 -1.97 6.41
CA LEU A 199 4.14 -3.21 5.64
C LEU A 199 3.52 -2.97 4.25
N VAL A 200 3.05 -1.74 3.99
CA VAL A 200 2.45 -1.34 2.71
C VAL A 200 3.45 -0.53 1.91
N ARG A 201 4.12 -1.15 0.92
CA ARG A 201 4.99 -0.40 0.00
C ARG A 201 4.20 0.21 -1.17
N SER A 202 3.13 -0.41 -1.65
CA SER A 202 2.44 0.06 -2.87
C SER A 202 0.97 0.35 -2.61
N GLN A 203 0.63 1.65 -2.64
CA GLN A 203 -0.76 2.12 -2.57
C GLN A 203 -1.62 1.51 -3.67
N ASN A 204 -1.07 1.30 -4.87
CA ASN A 204 -1.78 0.69 -5.99
C ASN A 204 -2.27 -0.74 -5.71
N VAL A 205 -1.57 -1.51 -4.86
CA VAL A 205 -2.04 -2.83 -4.44
C VAL A 205 -3.29 -2.71 -3.58
N LEU A 206 -3.33 -1.73 -2.68
CA LEU A 206 -4.51 -1.47 -1.85
C LEU A 206 -5.65 -0.90 -2.70
N ASN A 207 -5.36 0.05 -3.59
CA ASN A 207 -6.34 0.60 -4.52
C ASN A 207 -7.02 -0.52 -5.32
N PHE A 208 -6.24 -1.43 -5.93
CA PHE A 208 -6.84 -2.53 -6.68
C PHE A 208 -7.55 -3.55 -5.78
N GLY A 209 -7.05 -3.82 -4.58
CA GLY A 209 -7.75 -4.63 -3.60
C GLY A 209 -9.14 -4.06 -3.29
N TYR A 210 -9.26 -2.74 -3.14
CA TYR A 210 -10.54 -2.10 -2.88
C TYR A 210 -11.45 -2.05 -4.12
N ILE A 211 -10.88 -1.81 -5.31
CA ILE A 211 -11.58 -1.95 -6.59
C ILE A 211 -12.21 -3.34 -6.70
N LEU A 212 -11.44 -4.39 -6.43
CA LEU A 212 -11.92 -5.77 -6.52
C LEU A 212 -13.02 -6.02 -5.49
N TYR A 213 -12.83 -5.59 -4.24
CA TYR A 213 -13.83 -5.72 -3.19
C TYR A 213 -15.18 -5.08 -3.58
N LEU A 214 -15.16 -3.81 -4.00
CA LEU A 214 -16.36 -3.08 -4.40
C LEU A 214 -17.04 -3.74 -5.61
N THR A 215 -16.26 -4.16 -6.61
CA THR A 215 -16.78 -4.78 -7.84
C THR A 215 -17.44 -6.13 -7.57
N LEU A 216 -16.82 -6.99 -6.74
CA LEU A 216 -17.43 -8.28 -6.42
C LEU A 216 -18.68 -8.12 -5.55
N ARG A 217 -18.71 -7.11 -4.67
CA ARG A 217 -19.89 -6.80 -3.86
C ARG A 217 -21.05 -6.30 -4.73
N ASP A 218 -20.80 -5.38 -5.66
CA ASP A 218 -21.85 -4.88 -6.57
C ASP A 218 -22.40 -5.99 -7.48
N ARG A 219 -21.63 -7.06 -7.72
CA ARG A 219 -22.07 -8.29 -8.40
C ARG A 219 -22.85 -9.27 -7.51
N GLY A 220 -23.10 -8.93 -6.25
CA GLY A 220 -23.85 -9.77 -5.31
C GLY A 220 -23.11 -11.04 -4.89
N MET A 221 -21.77 -11.07 -4.99
CA MET A 221 -21.00 -12.24 -4.58
C MET A 221 -21.04 -12.44 -3.07
N ASN A 222 -20.97 -13.70 -2.63
CA ASN A 222 -20.93 -14.05 -1.22
C ASN A 222 -19.72 -13.40 -0.52
N ALA A 223 -19.94 -12.79 0.65
CA ALA A 223 -18.91 -12.07 1.39
C ALA A 223 -17.66 -12.94 1.68
N ALA A 224 -17.83 -14.22 2.04
CA ALA A 224 -16.70 -15.10 2.33
C ALA A 224 -15.83 -15.37 1.08
N LEU A 225 -16.45 -15.44 -0.10
CA LEU A 225 -15.71 -15.57 -1.37
C LEU A 225 -14.98 -14.27 -1.72
N ILE A 226 -15.62 -13.11 -1.50
CA ILE A 226 -14.98 -11.81 -1.70
C ILE A 226 -13.73 -11.69 -0.82
N GLU A 227 -13.85 -12.01 0.48
CA GLU A 227 -12.72 -11.97 1.41
C GLU A 227 -11.56 -12.84 0.91
N LYS A 228 -11.82 -14.09 0.55
CA LYS A 228 -10.81 -15.02 0.02
C LYS A 228 -10.12 -14.46 -1.23
N LEU A 229 -10.88 -14.00 -2.22
CA LEU A 229 -10.36 -13.50 -3.49
C LEU A 229 -9.52 -12.23 -3.30
N VAL A 230 -10.00 -11.29 -2.48
CA VAL A 230 -9.29 -10.03 -2.22
C VAL A 230 -7.98 -10.28 -1.47
N ARG A 231 -7.96 -11.16 -0.46
CA ARG A 231 -6.71 -11.52 0.25
C ARG A 231 -5.68 -12.13 -0.68
N LYS A 232 -6.09 -13.14 -1.46
CA LYS A 232 -5.20 -13.79 -2.44
C LYS A 232 -4.66 -12.79 -3.44
N TRP A 233 -5.52 -11.94 -3.99
CA TRP A 233 -5.11 -11.00 -5.03
C TRP A 233 -4.16 -9.91 -4.53
N ILE A 234 -4.37 -9.40 -3.30
CA ILE A 234 -3.44 -8.44 -2.66
C ILE A 234 -2.04 -9.06 -2.56
N VAL A 235 -1.94 -10.26 -1.98
CA VAL A 235 -0.65 -10.91 -1.74
C VAL A 235 0.01 -11.35 -3.05
N LEU A 236 -0.76 -11.86 -4.01
CA LEU A 236 -0.30 -12.17 -5.37
C LEU A 236 0.28 -10.93 -6.04
N SER A 237 -0.41 -9.80 -5.96
CA SER A 237 0.02 -8.54 -6.58
C SER A 237 1.34 -8.02 -5.98
N MET A 238 1.55 -8.23 -4.68
CA MET A 238 2.83 -7.92 -4.02
C MET A 238 3.94 -8.88 -4.47
N LEU A 239 3.65 -10.18 -4.57
CA LEU A 239 4.60 -11.21 -5.00
C LEU A 239 5.08 -11.00 -6.42
N THR A 240 4.20 -10.60 -7.34
CA THR A 240 4.55 -10.40 -8.75
C THR A 240 4.98 -8.98 -9.09
N GLY A 241 4.73 -8.01 -8.19
CA GLY A 241 4.96 -6.60 -8.48
C GLY A 241 3.98 -6.06 -9.53
N ARG A 242 2.77 -6.62 -9.59
CA ARG A 242 1.78 -6.47 -10.66
C ARG A 242 1.48 -5.02 -11.04
N TYR A 243 1.42 -4.13 -10.05
CA TYR A 243 1.06 -2.71 -10.22
C TYR A 243 2.24 -1.75 -10.06
N SER A 244 3.48 -2.22 -10.25
CA SER A 244 4.68 -1.40 -10.03
C SER A 244 5.15 -0.63 -11.26
N SER A 245 4.98 -1.16 -12.47
CA SER A 245 5.49 -0.54 -13.71
C SER A 245 4.43 0.29 -14.44
N SER A 246 3.36 -0.37 -14.89
CA SER A 246 2.25 0.25 -15.64
C SER A 246 0.93 0.00 -14.90
N PRO A 247 0.74 0.62 -13.71
CA PRO A 247 -0.40 0.33 -12.84
C PRO A 247 -1.74 0.50 -13.54
N GLU A 248 -1.95 1.59 -14.29
CA GLU A 248 -3.24 1.86 -14.95
C GLU A 248 -3.62 0.77 -15.96
N SER A 249 -2.68 0.40 -16.83
CA SER A 249 -2.90 -0.67 -17.82
C SER A 249 -3.11 -2.04 -17.18
N ALA A 250 -2.38 -2.34 -16.11
CA ALA A 250 -2.54 -3.60 -15.37
C ALA A 250 -3.90 -3.65 -14.65
N MET A 251 -4.29 -2.57 -13.98
CA MET A 251 -5.60 -2.45 -13.33
C MET A 251 -6.75 -2.55 -14.35
N ASP A 252 -6.62 -1.89 -15.51
CA ASP A 252 -7.59 -1.97 -16.62
C ASP A 252 -7.77 -3.40 -17.12
N TYR A 253 -6.66 -4.10 -17.35
CA TYR A 253 -6.68 -5.51 -17.76
C TYR A 253 -7.34 -6.39 -16.70
N ASP A 254 -6.92 -6.28 -15.44
CA ASP A 254 -7.38 -7.14 -14.38
C ASP A 254 -8.86 -6.94 -14.07
N ILE A 255 -9.34 -5.69 -13.99
CA ILE A 255 -10.74 -5.43 -13.69
C ILE A 255 -11.67 -6.00 -14.77
N LYS A 256 -11.30 -5.85 -16.05
CA LYS A 256 -12.03 -6.43 -17.18
C LYS A 256 -12.09 -7.94 -17.07
N ARG A 257 -10.95 -8.60 -16.81
CA ARG A 257 -10.90 -10.06 -16.61
C ARG A 257 -11.77 -10.52 -15.45
N PHE A 258 -11.73 -9.82 -14.32
CA PHE A 258 -12.59 -10.12 -13.20
C PHE A 258 -14.07 -10.01 -13.55
N THR A 259 -14.47 -9.05 -14.39
CA THR A 259 -15.87 -8.88 -14.80
C THR A 259 -16.33 -9.83 -15.91
N GLU A 260 -15.46 -10.16 -16.86
CA GLU A 260 -15.76 -11.00 -18.03
C GLU A 260 -15.71 -12.49 -17.71
N MET A 261 -14.94 -12.88 -16.69
CA MET A 261 -14.74 -14.28 -16.30
C MET A 261 -15.35 -14.55 -14.91
N ASN A 262 -15.45 -15.84 -14.56
CA ASN A 262 -15.69 -16.21 -13.17
C ASN A 262 -14.45 -15.80 -12.32
N PRO A 263 -14.62 -14.98 -11.26
CA PRO A 263 -13.50 -14.47 -10.47
C PRO A 263 -12.62 -15.55 -9.83
N GLU A 264 -13.20 -16.64 -9.32
CA GLU A 264 -12.44 -17.74 -8.71
C GLU A 264 -11.57 -18.44 -9.76
N LYS A 265 -12.14 -18.69 -10.94
CA LYS A 265 -11.40 -19.27 -12.06
C LYS A 265 -10.28 -18.35 -12.54
N PHE A 266 -10.53 -17.05 -12.63
CA PHE A 266 -9.49 -16.10 -13.05
C PHE A 266 -8.31 -16.10 -12.09
N VAL A 267 -8.57 -16.04 -10.77
CA VAL A 267 -7.52 -16.13 -9.75
C VAL A 267 -6.76 -17.45 -9.88
N ALA A 268 -7.44 -18.60 -9.97
CA ALA A 268 -6.79 -19.90 -10.10
C ALA A 268 -5.89 -19.99 -11.35
N THR A 269 -6.36 -19.52 -12.50
CA THR A 269 -5.56 -19.51 -13.74
C THR A 269 -4.36 -18.57 -13.64
N THR A 270 -4.49 -17.42 -12.98
CA THR A 270 -3.35 -16.52 -12.71
C THR A 270 -2.33 -17.18 -11.77
N GLU A 271 -2.79 -17.85 -10.72
CA GLU A 271 -1.92 -18.60 -9.79
C GLU A 271 -1.14 -19.70 -10.52
N GLU A 272 -1.80 -20.51 -11.35
CA GLU A 272 -1.15 -21.56 -12.15
C GLU A 272 -0.08 -20.99 -13.09
N GLY A 273 -0.32 -19.83 -13.69
CA GLY A 273 0.61 -19.18 -14.61
C GLY A 273 1.77 -18.45 -13.93
N GLU A 274 1.54 -17.80 -12.80
CA GLU A 274 2.52 -16.90 -12.16
C GLU A 274 3.22 -17.51 -10.92
N MET A 275 2.58 -18.46 -10.24
CA MET A 275 3.03 -19.03 -8.95
C MET A 275 3.48 -20.50 -9.09
N SER A 276 4.17 -20.82 -10.19
CA SER A 276 4.71 -22.17 -10.43
C SER A 276 5.79 -22.59 -9.41
N ASP A 277 6.17 -23.87 -9.38
CA ASP A 277 7.29 -24.32 -8.55
C ASP A 277 8.61 -23.61 -8.91
N ALA A 278 8.81 -23.23 -10.19
CA ALA A 278 9.96 -22.42 -10.60
C ALA A 278 9.94 -21.01 -9.99
N PHE A 279 8.74 -20.42 -9.83
CA PHE A 279 8.60 -19.14 -9.14
C PHE A 279 9.06 -19.26 -7.68
N TRP A 280 8.50 -20.22 -6.93
CA TRP A 280 8.78 -20.36 -5.50
C TRP A 280 10.22 -20.78 -5.21
N ASN A 281 10.73 -21.77 -5.95
CA ASN A 281 12.02 -22.39 -5.65
C ASN A 281 13.21 -21.62 -6.24
N THR A 282 12.97 -20.76 -7.25
CA THR A 282 14.05 -20.04 -7.95
C THR A 282 13.81 -18.53 -7.95
N VAL A 283 12.71 -18.06 -8.53
CA VAL A 283 12.48 -16.62 -8.77
C VAL A 283 12.37 -15.84 -7.46
N LEU A 284 11.57 -16.34 -6.49
CA LEU A 284 11.41 -15.69 -5.20
C LEU A 284 12.71 -15.72 -4.38
N VAL A 285 13.44 -16.84 -4.41
CA VAL A 285 14.75 -16.96 -3.73
C VAL A 285 15.74 -15.93 -4.26
N GLN A 286 15.79 -15.71 -5.57
CA GLN A 286 16.61 -14.67 -6.19
C GLN A 286 16.13 -13.25 -5.84
N ARG A 287 14.81 -13.02 -5.82
CA ARG A 287 14.21 -11.73 -5.44
C ARG A 287 14.47 -11.36 -3.98
N LEU A 288 14.69 -12.36 -3.11
CA LEU A 288 15.11 -12.16 -1.73
C LEU A 288 16.60 -11.78 -1.59
N ASP A 289 17.40 -11.83 -2.65
CA ASP A 289 18.79 -11.34 -2.68
C ASP A 289 18.84 -9.82 -2.89
N THR A 290 18.47 -9.08 -1.85
CA THR A 290 18.45 -7.62 -1.85
C THR A 290 18.85 -7.07 -0.48
N SER A 291 19.27 -5.80 -0.45
CA SER A 291 19.64 -5.09 0.77
C SER A 291 18.65 -4.00 1.18
N VAL A 292 17.54 -3.90 0.46
CA VAL A 292 16.50 -2.89 0.68
C VAL A 292 15.49 -3.43 1.70
N SER A 293 15.47 -2.84 2.90
CA SER A 293 14.54 -3.24 3.97
C SER A 293 13.07 -3.04 3.59
N SER A 294 12.76 -2.04 2.77
CA SER A 294 11.42 -1.81 2.21
C SER A 294 11.08 -2.71 1.01
N SER A 295 11.85 -3.79 0.79
CA SER A 295 11.58 -4.76 -0.28
C SER A 295 10.22 -5.42 -0.07
N PRO A 296 9.34 -5.48 -1.09
CA PRO A 296 8.03 -6.12 -0.94
C PRO A 296 8.16 -7.59 -0.51
N TYR A 297 9.24 -8.28 -0.88
CA TYR A 297 9.49 -9.68 -0.50
C TYR A 297 9.85 -9.84 0.98
N PHE A 298 10.55 -8.85 1.55
CA PHE A 298 10.81 -8.83 3.00
C PHE A 298 9.53 -8.49 3.77
N LEU A 299 8.76 -7.50 3.30
CA LEU A 299 7.47 -7.16 3.91
C LEU A 299 6.49 -8.34 3.87
N LEU A 300 6.46 -9.12 2.76
CA LEU A 300 5.69 -10.36 2.67
C LEU A 300 6.15 -11.42 3.67
N PHE A 301 7.46 -11.53 3.92
CA PHE A 301 7.97 -12.41 4.98
C PHE A 301 7.47 -11.97 6.36
N LEU A 302 7.50 -10.68 6.66
CA LEU A 302 6.97 -10.13 7.92
C LEU A 302 5.46 -10.35 8.05
N MET A 303 4.68 -10.10 6.99
CA MET A 303 3.25 -10.40 6.95
C MET A 303 2.97 -11.87 7.24
N ALA A 304 3.76 -12.78 6.67
CA ALA A 304 3.67 -14.21 6.94
C ALA A 304 3.97 -14.52 8.41
N GLN A 305 5.00 -13.91 9.00
CA GLN A 305 5.33 -14.07 10.42
C GLN A 305 4.21 -13.56 11.34
N VAL A 306 3.63 -12.40 11.03
CA VAL A 306 2.47 -11.84 11.73
C VAL A 306 1.29 -12.81 11.66
N LYS A 307 0.99 -13.33 10.47
CA LYS A 307 -0.13 -14.28 10.28
C LYS A 307 0.06 -15.58 11.04
N ALA A 308 1.30 -16.06 11.13
CA ALA A 308 1.66 -17.27 11.84
C ALA A 308 1.75 -17.08 13.37
N GLY A 309 1.71 -15.85 13.87
CA GLY A 309 2.00 -15.56 15.28
C GLY A 309 3.45 -15.88 15.66
N SER A 310 4.39 -15.76 14.72
CA SER A 310 5.81 -16.04 14.96
C SER A 310 6.37 -15.11 16.02
N ARG A 311 7.21 -15.65 16.91
CA ARG A 311 7.94 -14.86 17.90
C ARG A 311 9.08 -14.09 17.26
N GLY A 312 9.43 -12.95 17.87
CA GLY A 312 10.69 -12.27 17.56
C GLY A 312 11.88 -13.21 17.75
N PHE A 313 12.96 -12.99 17.02
CA PHE A 313 14.17 -13.81 17.13
C PHE A 313 14.68 -13.81 18.58
N LEU A 314 14.87 -15.02 19.14
CA LEU A 314 15.22 -15.29 20.55
C LEU A 314 14.23 -14.76 21.61
N SER A 315 13.05 -14.29 21.19
CA SER A 315 11.98 -13.84 22.07
C SER A 315 11.16 -15.04 22.55
N GLU A 316 10.87 -15.13 23.85
CA GLU A 316 10.12 -16.25 24.42
C GLU A 316 8.62 -16.12 24.17
N GLN A 317 8.07 -14.91 24.32
CA GLN A 317 6.62 -14.64 24.28
C GLN A 317 6.25 -13.49 23.33
N ILE A 318 7.15 -12.56 23.07
CA ILE A 318 6.85 -11.38 22.25
C ILE A 318 6.86 -11.76 20.77
N ASP A 319 5.75 -11.50 20.08
CA ASP A 319 5.56 -11.79 18.67
C ASP A 319 6.06 -10.68 17.75
N VAL A 320 6.29 -11.02 16.48
CA VAL A 320 6.70 -10.06 15.45
C VAL A 320 5.64 -8.98 15.27
N SER A 321 4.36 -9.29 15.50
CA SER A 321 3.27 -8.33 15.38
C SER A 321 3.41 -7.18 16.39
N SER A 322 3.66 -7.50 17.66
CA SER A 322 3.88 -6.55 18.74
C SER A 322 5.13 -5.72 18.51
N LEU A 323 6.21 -6.35 18.03
CA LEU A 323 7.46 -5.64 17.73
C LEU A 323 7.30 -4.61 16.62
N ILE A 324 6.54 -4.92 15.56
CA ILE A 324 6.25 -3.96 14.48
C ILE A 324 5.42 -2.79 15.00
N GLN A 325 4.34 -3.06 15.73
CA GLN A 325 3.42 -2.03 16.22
C GLN A 325 4.03 -1.09 17.27
N GLN A 326 5.04 -1.55 18.01
CA GLN A 326 5.80 -0.72 18.94
C GLN A 326 6.98 0.02 18.28
N CYS A 327 7.01 0.08 16.94
CA CYS A 327 8.10 0.66 16.16
C CYS A 327 9.47 0.04 16.49
N GLY A 328 9.51 -1.27 16.69
CA GLY A 328 10.75 -2.02 16.89
C GLY A 328 11.68 -1.89 15.69
N ASP A 329 12.98 -1.96 15.94
CA ASP A 329 13.99 -1.88 14.89
C ASP A 329 14.25 -3.23 14.23
N ILE A 330 14.59 -3.19 12.95
CA ILE A 330 15.14 -4.34 12.23
C ILE A 330 16.60 -4.52 12.63
N HIS A 331 16.96 -5.71 13.10
CA HIS A 331 18.30 -6.05 13.54
C HIS A 331 18.97 -7.09 12.63
N HIS A 332 20.31 -7.10 12.63
CA HIS A 332 21.09 -8.08 11.89
C HIS A 332 21.34 -9.33 12.75
N ILE A 333 20.98 -10.52 12.25
CA ILE A 333 21.31 -11.79 12.90
C ILE A 333 22.83 -11.97 12.97
N PHE A 334 23.55 -11.79 11.87
CA PHE A 334 25.00 -11.62 11.88
C PHE A 334 25.29 -10.13 12.11
N PRO A 335 25.79 -9.71 13.29
CA PRO A 335 25.88 -8.30 13.61
C PRO A 335 26.72 -7.54 12.58
N LYS A 336 26.23 -6.39 12.12
CA LYS A 336 26.91 -5.58 11.09
C LYS A 336 28.38 -5.30 11.42
N ARG A 337 28.67 -4.86 12.65
CA ARG A 337 30.06 -4.54 13.06
C ARG A 337 30.94 -5.79 13.12
N TYR A 338 30.37 -6.96 13.43
CA TYR A 338 31.09 -8.23 13.37
C TYR A 338 31.50 -8.54 11.92
N LEU A 339 30.56 -8.45 10.98
CA LEU A 339 30.83 -8.68 9.55
C LEU A 339 31.90 -7.71 9.00
N GLN A 340 31.82 -6.42 9.33
CA GLN A 340 32.80 -5.42 8.92
C GLN A 340 34.22 -5.73 9.41
N LYS A 341 34.36 -6.11 10.69
CA LYS A 341 35.67 -6.49 11.27
C LYS A 341 36.28 -7.72 10.60
N ASN A 342 35.46 -8.59 10.02
CA ASN A 342 35.88 -9.81 9.34
C ASN A 342 35.89 -9.65 7.80
N GLY A 343 36.04 -8.42 7.29
CA GLY A 343 36.30 -8.16 5.87
C GLY A 343 35.06 -7.93 5.00
N ILE A 344 33.84 -8.10 5.53
CA ILE A 344 32.59 -7.86 4.79
C ILE A 344 32.17 -6.39 4.99
N ASN A 345 32.83 -5.50 4.25
CA ASN A 345 32.70 -4.05 4.43
C ASN A 345 31.69 -3.38 3.49
N ASN A 346 31.23 -4.07 2.46
CA ASN A 346 30.28 -3.54 1.51
C ASN A 346 28.86 -3.51 2.12
N ARG A 347 28.21 -2.34 2.06
CA ARG A 347 26.86 -2.13 2.57
C ARG A 347 25.85 -3.11 1.98
N ARG A 348 25.94 -3.41 0.69
CA ARG A 348 25.02 -4.34 0.03
C ARG A 348 25.12 -5.77 0.59
N ASP A 349 26.27 -6.14 1.15
CA ASP A 349 26.54 -7.51 1.58
C ASP A 349 26.12 -7.72 3.04
N TYR A 350 26.42 -6.78 3.95
CA TYR A 350 26.00 -6.90 5.35
C TYR A 350 24.53 -6.52 5.61
N ASN A 351 23.91 -5.70 4.75
CA ASN A 351 22.49 -5.29 4.86
C ASN A 351 21.52 -6.20 4.08
N GLN A 352 21.91 -7.44 3.79
CA GLN A 352 21.03 -8.39 3.10
C GLN A 352 19.75 -8.62 3.92
N ILE A 353 18.58 -8.64 3.28
CA ILE A 353 17.31 -8.84 4.00
C ILE A 353 17.22 -10.22 4.66
N ALA A 354 17.91 -11.22 4.12
CA ALA A 354 18.07 -12.52 4.75
C ALA A 354 19.00 -12.50 5.98
N ASN A 355 19.62 -11.34 6.30
CA ASN A 355 20.30 -11.10 7.57
C ASN A 355 19.41 -10.36 8.59
N TYR A 356 18.18 -9.97 8.22
CA TYR A 356 17.31 -9.18 9.09
C TYR A 356 16.35 -10.01 9.93
N VAL A 357 16.06 -9.53 11.15
CA VAL A 357 15.04 -10.02 12.08
C VAL A 357 14.45 -8.89 12.92
N TYR A 358 13.23 -9.10 13.39
CA TYR A 358 12.74 -8.42 14.59
C TYR A 358 13.16 -9.20 15.83
N THR A 359 13.65 -8.50 16.84
CA THR A 359 13.95 -9.05 18.17
C THR A 359 13.80 -7.93 19.20
N GLN A 360 13.64 -8.28 20.47
CA GLN A 360 13.57 -7.31 21.56
C GLN A 360 14.91 -6.55 21.69
N SER A 361 14.84 -5.25 21.99
CA SER A 361 16.03 -4.38 22.08
C SER A 361 17.04 -4.88 23.12
N GLU A 362 16.56 -5.35 24.26
CA GLU A 362 17.36 -5.93 25.34
C GLU A 362 18.13 -7.18 24.90
N ILE A 363 17.55 -8.01 24.03
CA ILE A 363 18.23 -9.19 23.47
C ILE A 363 19.32 -8.73 22.50
N ASN A 364 18.98 -7.83 21.58
CA ASN A 364 19.94 -7.30 20.60
C ASN A 364 21.14 -6.59 21.27
N ILE A 365 20.89 -5.81 22.34
CA ILE A 365 21.95 -5.15 23.13
C ILE A 365 22.91 -6.17 23.74
N LYS A 366 22.42 -7.34 24.16
CA LYS A 366 23.24 -8.41 24.76
C LYS A 366 24.05 -9.17 23.72
N ILE A 367 23.51 -9.38 22.51
CA ILE A 367 24.24 -9.98 21.37
C ILE A 367 25.44 -9.12 20.95
N LYS A 368 25.32 -7.79 21.02
CA LYS A 368 26.40 -6.84 20.67
C LYS A 368 26.94 -7.07 19.25
N ASN A 369 28.22 -7.42 19.15
CA ASN A 369 28.91 -7.71 17.89
C ASN A 369 29.48 -9.14 17.93
N ASP A 370 28.86 -10.03 18.68
CA ASP A 370 29.30 -11.42 18.80
C ASP A 370 28.91 -12.18 17.52
N ALA A 371 29.76 -13.13 17.12
CA ALA A 371 29.43 -14.05 16.04
C ALA A 371 28.26 -14.98 16.46
N PRO A 372 27.46 -15.51 15.52
CA PRO A 372 26.42 -16.49 15.84
C PRO A 372 26.89 -17.64 16.71
N CYS A 373 28.02 -18.28 16.37
CA CYS A 373 28.58 -19.35 17.18
C CYS A 373 28.89 -18.95 18.64
N VAL A 374 29.24 -17.67 18.88
CA VAL A 374 29.59 -17.16 20.21
C VAL A 374 28.34 -16.92 21.05
N TYR A 375 27.36 -16.18 20.53
CA TYR A 375 26.15 -15.91 21.33
C TYR A 375 25.21 -17.11 21.41
N MET A 376 25.22 -18.01 20.42
CA MET A 376 24.45 -19.25 20.49
C MET A 376 25.10 -20.29 21.43
N ALA A 377 26.42 -20.27 21.64
CA ALA A 377 27.04 -21.06 22.71
C ALA A 377 26.51 -20.64 24.09
N LYS A 378 26.43 -19.32 24.34
CA LYS A 378 25.81 -18.77 25.56
C LYS A 378 24.31 -19.11 25.68
N MET A 379 23.57 -19.17 24.57
CA MET A 379 22.18 -19.68 24.58
C MET A 379 22.11 -21.15 25.01
N LYS A 380 23.04 -22.00 24.54
CA LYS A 380 23.12 -23.41 24.97
C LYS A 380 23.46 -23.52 26.46
N GLU A 381 24.33 -22.66 26.97
CA GLU A 381 24.62 -22.58 28.41
C GLU A 381 23.36 -22.19 29.21
N GLN A 382 22.63 -21.14 28.78
CA GLN A 382 21.36 -20.73 29.37
C GLN A 382 20.33 -21.87 29.41
N ILE A 383 20.23 -22.68 28.35
CA ILE A 383 19.34 -23.86 28.32
C ILE A 383 19.82 -24.93 29.30
N ALA A 384 21.14 -25.13 29.41
CA ALA A 384 21.70 -26.18 30.27
C ALA A 384 21.60 -25.84 31.77
N ASN A 385 21.75 -24.56 32.15
CA ASN A 385 21.82 -24.13 33.54
C ASN A 385 20.60 -23.31 34.02
N GLY A 386 19.73 -22.85 33.12
CA GLY A 386 18.56 -22.03 33.42
C GLY A 386 18.87 -20.56 33.74
N GLU A 387 20.12 -20.12 33.65
CA GLU A 387 20.51 -18.74 33.92
C GLU A 387 20.20 -17.84 32.72
N LEU A 388 19.30 -16.87 32.91
CA LEU A 388 18.81 -16.00 31.85
C LEU A 388 19.85 -14.96 31.41
N GLN A 389 20.56 -15.27 30.33
CA GLN A 389 21.54 -14.36 29.73
C GLN A 389 20.91 -13.45 28.69
N TYR A 390 20.04 -13.93 27.79
CA TYR A 390 19.45 -13.15 26.68
C TYR A 390 17.97 -12.81 26.91
N GLY A 391 17.09 -13.74 26.52
CA GLY A 391 15.65 -13.71 26.74
C GLY A 391 15.21 -14.86 27.66
N GLY A 392 13.92 -15.19 27.62
CA GLY A 392 13.33 -16.21 28.51
C GLY A 392 13.34 -17.65 27.98
N ILE A 393 13.87 -17.91 26.77
CA ILE A 393 13.94 -19.27 26.22
C ILE A 393 14.95 -20.10 27.01
N THR A 394 14.49 -21.11 27.75
CA THR A 394 15.35 -22.04 28.52
C THR A 394 15.18 -23.50 28.09
N ASP A 395 14.43 -23.76 27.03
CA ASP A 395 14.18 -25.10 26.49
C ASP A 395 14.76 -25.24 25.08
N ALA A 396 15.35 -26.41 24.79
CA ALA A 396 16.03 -26.65 23.52
C ALA A 396 15.05 -26.78 22.34
N ASP A 397 13.90 -27.43 22.56
CA ASP A 397 12.87 -27.57 21.53
C ASP A 397 12.19 -26.22 21.26
N ASP A 398 12.00 -25.40 22.29
CA ASP A 398 11.47 -24.04 22.13
C ASP A 398 12.44 -23.12 21.38
N LEU A 399 13.75 -23.21 21.65
CA LEU A 399 14.76 -22.49 20.85
C LEU A 399 14.69 -22.91 19.38
N LYS A 400 14.65 -24.22 19.11
CA LYS A 400 14.54 -24.75 17.75
C LYS A 400 13.27 -24.26 17.04
N LYS A 401 12.15 -24.20 17.78
CA LYS A 401 10.90 -23.63 17.28
C LYS A 401 11.04 -22.14 16.95
N ASN A 402 11.63 -21.33 17.83
CA ASN A 402 11.86 -19.91 17.59
C ASN A 402 12.78 -19.65 16.36
N LEU A 403 13.82 -20.46 16.18
CA LEU A 403 14.68 -20.39 14.98
C LEU A 403 13.88 -20.70 13.71
N ALA A 404 13.02 -21.72 13.74
CA ALA A 404 12.15 -22.07 12.62
C ALA A 404 11.10 -20.97 12.31
N GLU A 405 10.49 -20.37 13.34
CA GLU A 405 9.57 -19.23 13.24
C GLU A 405 10.21 -18.00 12.55
N ASN A 406 11.54 -17.89 12.59
CA ASN A 406 12.34 -16.83 11.99
C ASN A 406 13.12 -17.26 10.73
N CYS A 407 12.85 -18.47 10.22
CA CYS A 407 13.53 -19.07 9.06
C CYS A 407 15.07 -19.12 9.21
N VAL A 408 15.56 -19.35 10.43
CA VAL A 408 16.98 -19.48 10.75
C VAL A 408 17.33 -20.98 10.76
N PRO A 409 18.25 -21.46 9.89
CA PRO A 409 18.65 -22.87 9.88
C PRO A 409 19.40 -23.25 11.16
N GLU A 410 19.23 -24.45 11.70
CA GLU A 410 19.87 -24.86 12.97
C GLU A 410 21.41 -24.79 12.93
N GLU A 411 22.02 -25.05 11.78
CA GLU A 411 23.49 -24.99 11.61
C GLU A 411 24.06 -23.60 11.94
N PHE A 412 23.24 -22.56 11.84
CA PHE A 412 23.53 -21.19 12.24
C PHE A 412 24.19 -21.09 13.63
N MET A 413 23.78 -21.95 14.56
CA MET A 413 24.30 -21.98 15.92
C MET A 413 25.81 -22.22 16.01
N ASN A 414 26.43 -22.69 14.94
CA ASN A 414 27.86 -22.98 14.88
C ASN A 414 28.57 -22.15 13.80
N MET A 415 27.89 -21.19 13.18
CA MET A 415 28.43 -20.40 12.06
C MET A 415 29.25 -19.19 12.52
N ASP A 416 30.27 -18.86 11.73
CA ASP A 416 31.04 -17.62 11.83
C ASP A 416 31.00 -16.83 10.50
N SER A 417 31.81 -15.78 10.36
CA SER A 417 31.85 -14.94 9.16
C SER A 417 32.14 -15.68 7.86
N ASN A 418 32.84 -16.83 7.91
CA ASN A 418 33.15 -17.64 6.74
C ASN A 418 31.88 -18.31 6.17
N ASP A 419 30.89 -18.57 7.02
CA ASP A 419 29.63 -19.22 6.64
C ASP A 419 28.56 -18.22 6.18
N TYR A 420 28.79 -16.91 6.32
CA TYR A 420 27.76 -15.88 6.12
C TYR A 420 27.06 -15.98 4.76
N LYS A 421 27.80 -16.24 3.68
CA LYS A 421 27.21 -16.38 2.34
C LYS A 421 26.31 -17.61 2.25
N ALA A 422 26.76 -18.76 2.76
CA ALA A 422 25.98 -20.00 2.77
C ALA A 422 24.73 -19.85 3.66
N PHE A 423 24.83 -19.13 4.77
CA PHE A 423 23.70 -18.78 5.62
C PHE A 423 22.63 -17.99 4.84
N LEU A 424 23.03 -16.92 4.14
CA LEU A 424 22.09 -16.10 3.36
C LEU A 424 21.36 -16.93 2.29
N GLU A 425 22.09 -17.80 1.58
CA GLU A 425 21.51 -18.69 0.57
C GLU A 425 20.46 -19.63 1.17
N LYS A 426 20.79 -20.32 2.27
CA LYS A 426 19.87 -21.21 2.97
C LYS A 426 18.65 -20.48 3.55
N ARG A 427 18.87 -19.34 4.22
CA ARG A 427 17.78 -18.57 4.83
C ARG A 427 16.79 -18.04 3.80
N ARG A 428 17.25 -17.61 2.61
CA ARG A 428 16.35 -17.20 1.52
C ARG A 428 15.45 -18.32 1.05
N ILE A 429 15.94 -19.56 0.97
CA ILE A 429 15.13 -20.73 0.62
C ILE A 429 14.06 -20.99 1.71
N LEU A 430 14.44 -20.93 2.98
CA LEU A 430 13.50 -21.09 4.11
C LEU A 430 12.43 -19.99 4.11
N MET A 431 12.83 -18.73 3.92
CA MET A 431 11.91 -17.58 3.81
C MET A 431 10.94 -17.74 2.63
N ALA A 432 11.43 -18.13 1.45
CA ALA A 432 10.57 -18.37 0.28
C ALA A 432 9.54 -19.47 0.55
N GLY A 433 9.96 -20.58 1.18
CA GLY A 433 9.05 -21.65 1.58
C GLY A 433 8.03 -21.21 2.64
N PHE A 434 8.42 -20.33 3.57
CA PHE A 434 7.52 -19.77 4.57
C PHE A 434 6.46 -18.85 3.94
N ILE A 435 6.87 -17.98 3.01
CA ILE A 435 5.95 -17.13 2.25
C ILE A 435 5.00 -17.97 1.40
N ARG A 436 5.47 -19.06 0.78
CA ARG A 436 4.63 -19.99 0.00
C ARG A 436 3.50 -20.57 0.86
N ARG A 437 3.82 -21.13 2.03
CA ARG A 437 2.82 -21.69 2.96
C ARG A 437 1.83 -20.62 3.43
N PHE A 438 2.33 -19.42 3.70
CA PHE A 438 1.47 -18.29 4.03
C PHE A 438 0.48 -17.98 2.90
N TYR A 439 0.96 -17.86 1.66
CA TYR A 439 0.10 -17.61 0.51
C TYR A 439 -0.97 -18.70 0.32
N GLU A 440 -0.56 -19.97 0.39
CA GLU A 440 -1.46 -21.13 0.28
C GLU A 440 -2.54 -21.14 1.39
N SER A 441 -2.24 -20.59 2.57
CA SER A 441 -3.19 -20.49 3.69
C SER A 441 -4.26 -19.40 3.54
N LEU A 442 -4.15 -18.50 2.54
CA LEU A 442 -5.11 -17.41 2.32
C LEU A 442 -6.40 -17.86 1.62
N GLY A 443 -6.38 -19.07 1.07
CA GLY A 443 -7.48 -19.69 0.31
C GLY A 443 -8.61 -20.25 1.16
#